data_AF-A0A963B3R7-F1
#
_entry.id   AF-A0A963B3R7-F1
#
_cell.length_a   1.000
_cell.length_b   1.000
_cell.length_c   1.000
_cell.angle_alpha   90.00
_cell.angle_beta   90.00
_cell.angle_gamma   90.00
#
_symmetry.space_group_name_H-M   'P 1'
#
loop_
_entity.id
_entity.type
_entity.pdbx_description
1 polymer ?
#
loop_
_entity_poly.entity_id
_entity_poly.type
_entity_poly.pdbx_seq_one_letter_code
_entity_poly.pdbx_strand_id
1 'polypeptide(L)'
;MIEPEAAVAFLFASILLGLAPGPDNIFVLTQSAVYGRKAGFFVVFGLCTGLIVHTAAVALGVAALLQTSSYAFTTLKLAGALYLLWLAWQA
;
A
#
# COMPACT_ATOMS: atom_id res chain seq x y z
N MET A 1 18.62 -15.66 -1.61
CA MET A 1 19.32 -14.49 -1.03
C MET A 1 18.96 -13.30 -1.91
N ILE A 2 18.70 -12.12 -1.35
CA ILE A 2 18.37 -10.94 -2.15
C ILE A 2 19.66 -10.53 -2.90
N GLU A 3 19.60 -10.47 -4.23
CA GLU A 3 20.69 -9.95 -5.06
C GLU A 3 20.97 -8.49 -4.66
N PRO A 4 22.23 -8.07 -4.43
CA PRO A 4 22.57 -6.71 -3.98
C PRO A 4 21.99 -5.61 -4.88
N GLU A 5 21.94 -5.86 -6.18
CA GLU A 5 21.39 -4.97 -7.20
C GLU A 5 19.88 -4.78 -7.02
N ALA A 6 19.16 -5.87 -6.70
CA ALA A 6 17.73 -5.84 -6.43
C ALA A 6 17.42 -5.07 -5.13
N ALA A 7 18.26 -5.19 -4.10
CA ALA A 7 18.12 -4.44 -2.87
C ALA A 7 18.28 -2.93 -3.09
N VAL A 8 19.29 -2.53 -3.88
CA VAL A 8 19.52 -1.12 -4.24
C VAL A 8 18.34 -0.58 -5.06
N ALA A 9 17.88 -1.32 -6.09
CA ALA A 9 16.73 -0.91 -6.88
C ALA A 9 15.45 -0.77 -6.05
N PHE A 10 15.20 -1.71 -5.13
CA PHE A 10 14.06 -1.67 -4.22
C PHE A 10 14.12 -0.45 -3.28
N LEU A 11 15.30 -0.14 -2.73
CA LEU A 11 15.50 1.01 -1.86
C LEU A 11 15.16 2.32 -2.59
N PHE A 12 15.72 2.51 -3.79
CA PHE A 12 15.44 3.69 -4.61
C PHE A 12 13.95 3.79 -4.98
N ALA A 13 13.34 2.70 -5.44
CA ALA A 13 11.92 2.67 -5.78
C ALA A 13 11.03 2.99 -4.57
N SER A 14 11.36 2.44 -3.40
CA SER A 14 10.61 2.68 -2.16
C SER A 14 10.69 4.15 -1.70
N ILE A 15 11.86 4.79 -1.83
CA ILE A 15 12.02 6.21 -1.53
C ILE A 15 11.18 7.06 -2.48
N LEU A 16 11.26 6.80 -3.79
CA LEU A 16 10.47 7.53 -4.79
C LEU A 16 8.97 7.38 -4.55
N LEU A 17 8.52 6.15 -4.25
CA LEU A 17 7.12 5.87 -3.96
C LEU A 17 6.66 6.54 -2.66
N GLY A 18 7.50 6.54 -1.62
CA GLY A 18 7.20 7.20 -0.35
C GLY A 18 7.16 8.72 -0.43
N LEU A 19 7.90 9.33 -1.36
CA LEU A 19 7.85 10.76 -1.63
C LEU A 19 6.64 11.18 -2.47
N ALA A 20 6.10 10.27 -3.28
CA ALA A 20 4.90 10.55 -4.06
C ALA A 20 3.68 10.70 -3.11
N PRO A 21 2.97 11.84 -3.13
CA PRO A 21 1.82 12.03 -2.25
C PRO A 21 0.68 11.10 -2.68
N GLY A 22 0.49 10.02 -1.93
CA GLY A 22 -0.62 9.09 -2.08
C GLY A 22 -1.90 9.55 -1.37
N PRO A 23 -3.02 8.84 -1.59
CA PRO A 23 -4.29 9.13 -0.92
C PRO A 23 -4.21 9.01 0.61
N ASP A 24 -3.33 8.16 1.12
CA ASP A 24 -2.98 8.01 2.54
C ASP A 24 -2.34 9.27 3.13
N ASN A 25 -1.33 9.82 2.45
CA ASN A 25 -0.67 11.06 2.86
C ASN A 25 -1.65 12.24 2.84
N ILE A 26 -2.49 12.33 1.80
CA ILE A 26 -3.55 13.35 1.70
C ILE A 26 -4.55 13.19 2.85
N PHE A 27 -5.00 11.97 3.13
CA PHE A 27 -5.95 11.71 4.21
C PHE A 27 -5.40 12.10 5.58
N VAL A 28 -4.15 11.74 5.89
CA VAL A 28 -3.47 12.16 7.13
C VAL A 28 -3.38 13.69 7.22
N LEU A 29 -3.03 14.36 6.13
CA LEU A 29 -2.96 15.83 6.09
C LEU A 29 -4.34 16.47 6.31
N THR A 30 -5.39 15.99 5.64
CA THR A 30 -6.76 16.48 5.82
C THR A 30 -7.24 16.28 7.25
N GLN A 31 -7.03 15.10 7.84
CA GLN A 31 -7.40 14.82 9.23
C GLN A 31 -6.61 15.70 10.21
N SER A 32 -5.33 15.92 9.95
CA SER A 32 -4.47 16.80 10.76
C SER A 32 -4.91 18.27 10.67
N ALA A 33 -5.36 18.71 9.49
CA ALA A 33 -5.81 20.07 9.26
C ALA A 33 -7.18 20.35 9.90
N VAL A 34 -8.12 19.40 9.80
CA VAL A 34 -9.50 19.56 10.30
C VAL A 34 -9.61 19.31 11.80
N TYR A 35 -8.97 18.25 12.31
CA TYR A 35 -9.13 17.78 13.70
C TYR A 35 -7.86 17.98 14.55
N GLY A 36 -6.83 18.61 13.99
CA GLY A 36 -5.57 18.92 14.66
C GLY A 36 -4.56 17.76 14.64
N ARG A 37 -3.33 18.10 15.05
CA ARG A 37 -2.16 17.21 14.93
C ARG A 37 -2.29 15.86 15.66
N LYS A 38 -3.04 15.80 16.77
CA LYS A 38 -3.26 14.55 17.50
C LYS A 38 -4.08 13.55 16.68
N ALA A 39 -5.11 14.00 15.98
CA ALA A 39 -5.92 13.14 15.12
C ALA A 39 -5.08 12.55 13.98
N GLY A 40 -4.22 13.36 13.36
CA GLY A 40 -3.24 12.90 12.38
C GLY A 40 -2.35 11.75 12.88
N PHE A 41 -1.80 11.88 14.09
CA PHE A 41 -0.98 10.81 14.68
C PHE A 41 -1.74 9.50 14.87
N PHE A 42 -3.00 9.55 15.32
CA PHE A 42 -3.82 8.34 15.45
C PHE A 42 -4.09 7.68 14.08
N VAL A 43 -4.33 8.48 13.04
CA VAL A 43 -4.51 7.96 11.67
C VAL A 43 -3.22 7.30 11.18
N VAL A 44 -2.06 7.93 11.39
CA VAL A 44 -0.75 7.35 11.04
C VAL A 44 -0.52 6.03 11.77
N PHE A 45 -0.81 5.96 13.08
CA PHE A 45 -0.70 4.71 13.83
C PHE A 45 -1.62 3.61 13.29
N GLY A 46 -2.86 3.94 12.93
CA GLY A 46 -3.78 3.02 12.27
C GLY A 46 -3.23 2.52 10.94
N LEU A 47 -2.66 3.42 10.14
CA LEU A 47 -2.06 3.08 8.85
C LEU A 47 -0.84 2.15 9.03
N CYS A 48 0.08 2.48 9.92
CA CYS A 48 1.27 1.67 10.20
C CYS A 48 0.92 0.27 10.71
N THR A 49 -0.04 0.16 11.64
CA THR A 49 -0.48 -1.14 12.17
C THR A 49 -1.16 -1.98 11.08
N GLY A 50 -2.00 -1.38 10.25
CA GLY A 50 -2.60 -2.03 9.08
C GLY A 50 -1.54 -2.55 8.10
N LEU A 51 -0.51 -1.74 7.82
CA LEU A 51 0.61 -2.15 6.96
C LEU A 51 1.37 -3.35 7.54
N ILE A 52 1.66 -3.36 8.84
CA ILE A 52 2.33 -4.49 9.50
C ILE A 52 1.50 -5.77 9.35
N VAL A 53 0.19 -5.71 9.64
CA VAL A 53 -0.69 -6.88 9.57
C VAL A 53 -0.80 -7.39 8.12
N HIS A 54 -1.02 -6.49 7.17
CA HIS A 54 -1.13 -6.85 5.75
C HIS A 54 0.19 -7.43 5.20
N THR A 55 1.33 -6.79 5.46
CA THR A 55 2.64 -7.28 5.00
C THR A 55 3.02 -8.61 5.65
N ALA A 56 2.69 -8.80 6.93
CA ALA A 56 2.85 -10.08 7.61
C ALA A 56 1.99 -11.18 6.94
N ALA A 57 0.72 -10.91 6.61
CA ALA A 57 -0.12 -11.86 5.89
C ALA A 57 0.46 -12.23 4.51
N VAL A 58 1.00 -11.25 3.79
CA VAL A 58 1.70 -11.47 2.51
C VAL A 58 2.94 -12.35 2.69
N ALA A 59 3.77 -12.05 3.70
CA ALA A 59 4.99 -12.79 4.00
C ALA A 59 4.73 -14.22 4.48
N LEU A 60 3.65 -14.45 5.23
CA LEU A 60 3.29 -15.75 5.79
C LEU A 60 2.68 -16.73 4.77
N GLY A 61 2.28 -16.27 3.58
CA GLY A 61 1.87 -17.22 2.53
C GLY A 61 0.91 -16.69 1.46
N VAL A 62 0.30 -15.51 1.64
CA VAL A 62 -0.59 -14.96 0.59
C VAL A 62 0.18 -14.73 -0.71
N ALA A 63 1.45 -14.31 -0.64
CA ALA A 63 2.31 -14.20 -1.82
C ALA A 63 2.51 -15.55 -2.54
N ALA A 64 2.71 -16.63 -1.79
CA ALA A 64 2.90 -17.97 -2.35
C ALA A 64 1.62 -18.47 -3.05
N LEU A 65 0.45 -18.22 -2.46
CA LEU A 65 -0.84 -18.55 -3.08
C LEU A 65 -1.01 -17.83 -4.43
N LEU A 66 -0.68 -16.54 -4.50
CA LEU A 66 -0.77 -15.78 -5.75
C LEU A 66 0.27 -16.20 -6.80
N GLN A 67 1.44 -16.69 -6.37
CA GLN A 67 2.46 -17.22 -7.30
C GLN A 67 2.07 -18.59 -7.89
N THR A 68 1.37 -19.44 -7.11
CA THR A 68 0.97 -20.78 -7.57
C THR A 68 -0.22 -20.78 -8.51
N SER A 69 -1.13 -19.80 -8.39
CA SER A 69 -2.37 -19.73 -9.18
C SER A 69 -2.42 -18.51 -10.08
N SER A 70 -2.25 -18.73 -11.39
CA SER A 70 -2.39 -17.68 -12.41
C SER A 70 -3.78 -17.05 -12.45
N TYR A 71 -4.82 -17.85 -12.20
CA TYR A 71 -6.20 -17.37 -12.09
C TYR A 71 -6.37 -16.40 -10.92
N ALA A 72 -5.90 -16.75 -9.72
CA ALA A 72 -6.02 -15.89 -8.54
C ALA A 72 -5.32 -14.54 -8.74
N PHE A 73 -4.10 -14.55 -9.29
CA PHE A 73 -3.36 -13.32 -9.58
C PHE A 73 -4.03 -12.45 -10.66
N THR A 74 -4.65 -13.08 -11.67
CA THR A 74 -5.37 -12.37 -12.73
C THR A 74 -6.66 -11.74 -12.23
N THR A 75 -7.44 -12.48 -11.44
CA THR A 75 -8.65 -11.96 -10.79
C THR A 75 -8.31 -10.79 -9.87
N LEU A 76 -7.25 -10.90 -9.07
CA LEU A 76 -6.81 -9.80 -8.20
C LEU A 76 -6.46 -8.54 -9.01
N LYS A 77 -5.72 -8.70 -10.12
CA LYS A 77 -5.38 -7.59 -11.03
C LYS A 77 -6.61 -6.92 -11.62
N LEU A 78 -7.56 -7.71 -12.14
CA LEU A 78 -8.79 -7.18 -12.73
C LEU A 78 -9.68 -6.50 -11.67
N ALA A 79 -9.82 -7.10 -10.49
CA ALA A 79 -10.56 -6.50 -9.38
C ALA A 79 -9.95 -5.16 -8.94
N GLY A 80 -8.62 -5.09 -8.82
CA GLY A 80 -7.91 -3.85 -8.51
C GLY A 80 -8.10 -2.78 -9.59
N ALA A 81 -8.00 -3.15 -10.87
CA ALA A 81 -8.23 -2.23 -11.98
C ALA A 81 -9.67 -1.68 -12.00
N LEU A 82 -10.67 -2.55 -11.81
CA LEU A 82 -12.07 -2.14 -11.72
C LEU A 82 -12.32 -1.22 -10.53
N TYR A 83 -11.71 -1.50 -9.37
CA TYR A 83 -11.81 -0.65 -8.19
C TYR A 83 -11.22 0.74 -8.44
N LEU A 84 -10.05 0.82 -9.08
CA LEU A 84 -9.45 2.11 -9.44
C LEU A 84 -10.28 2.88 -10.47
N LEU A 85 -10.86 2.21 -11.47
CA LEU A 85 -11.79 2.83 -12.42
C LEU A 85 -13.04 3.36 -11.73
N TRP A 86 -13.58 2.60 -10.77
CA TRP A 86 -14.73 3.02 -9.97
C TRP A 86 -14.42 4.23 -9.10
N LEU A 87 -13.25 4.27 -8.45
CA LEU A 87 -12.78 5.44 -7.71
C LEU A 87 -12.59 6.64 -8.64
N ALA A 88 -12.02 6.45 -9.83
CA ALA A 88 -11.83 7.52 -10.82
C ALA A 88 -13.16 8.09 -11.33
N TRP A 89 -14.21 7.28 -11.41
CA TRP A 89 -15.55 7.73 -11.75
C TRP A 89 -16.22 8.52 -10.61
N GLN A 90 -15.83 8.27 -9.36
CA GLN A 90 -16.41 8.90 -8.18
C GLN A 90 -15.68 10.16 -7.71
N ALA A 91 -14.42 10.33 -8.12
CA ALA A 91 -13.58 11.49 -7.85
C ALA A 91 -14.04 12.72 -8.63
#